data_AF-A0A8T5ZIS2-F1
#
_entry.id   AF-A0A8T5ZIS2-F1
#
_cell.length_a   1.000
_cell.length_b   1.000
_cell.length_c   1.000
_cell.angle_alpha   90.00
_cell.angle_beta   90.00
_cell.angle_gamma   90.00
#
_symmetry.space_group_name_H-M   'P 1'
#
loop_
_entity.id
_entity.type
_entity.pdbx_description
1 polymer ?
#
loop_
_entity_poly.entity_id
_entity_poly.type
_entity_poly.pdbx_seq_one_letter_code
_entity_poly.pdbx_strand_id
1 'polypeptide(L)' 'MNKTAIALLALLASSASLAATPWQKITQPVPGSAQSIGSFSNGCIVGADTLPIQSEHYQVMRTDQRRYFGHPDLVMF' A
#
# COMPACT_ATOMS: atom_id res chain seq x y z
N MET A 1 10.34 -35.18 -20.17
CA MET A 1 9.54 -33.98 -19.82
C MET A 1 9.54 -33.06 -21.05
N ASN A 2 8.38 -32.76 -21.64
CA ASN A 2 8.29 -31.95 -22.86
C ASN A 2 8.57 -30.47 -22.53
N LYS A 3 9.43 -29.81 -23.32
CA LYS A 3 9.82 -28.41 -23.10
C LYS A 3 8.61 -27.46 -23.07
N THR A 4 7.55 -27.82 -23.78
CA THR A 4 6.27 -27.10 -23.82
C THR A 4 5.52 -27.13 -22.48
N ALA A 5 5.47 -28.26 -21.76
CA ALA A 5 4.82 -28.26 -20.44
C ALA A 5 5.63 -27.49 -19.40
N ILE A 6 6.97 -27.50 -19.49
CA ILE A 6 7.81 -26.68 -18.61
C ILE A 6 7.54 -25.19 -18.84
N ALA A 7 7.45 -24.75 -20.10
CA ALA A 7 7.15 -23.36 -20.43
C ALA A 7 5.74 -22.94 -19.97
N LEU A 8 4.73 -23.79 -20.17
CA LEU A 8 3.37 -23.54 -19.70
C LEU A 8 3.30 -23.45 -18.17
N LEU A 9 3.99 -24.35 -17.46
CA LEU A 9 4.04 -24.35 -15.99
C LEU A 9 4.71 -23.08 -15.44
N ALA A 10 5.81 -22.63 -16.07
CA ALA A 10 6.49 -21.39 -15.70
C ALA A 10 5.61 -20.14 -15.94
N LEU A 11 4.84 -20.12 -17.04
CA LEU A 11 3.91 -19.03 -17.34
C LEU A 11 2.77 -18.97 -16.32
N LEU A 12 2.18 -20.11 -15.96
CA LEU A 12 1.13 -20.22 -14.94
C LEU A 12 1.63 -19.76 -13.56
N ALA A 13 2.83 -20.17 -13.16
CA ALA A 13 3.43 -19.80 -11.87
C ALA A 13 3.71 -18.28 -11.75
N SER A 14 3.96 -17.59 -12.85
CA SER A 14 4.30 -16.16 -12.87
C SER A 14 3.09 -15.24 -12.67
N SER A 15 1.87 -15.75 -12.80
CA SER A 15 0.62 -14.96 -12.68
C SER A 15 0.40 -14.37 -11.28
N ALA A 16 0.92 -15.01 -10.23
CA ALA A 16 0.80 -14.56 -8.85
C ALA A 16 1.52 -13.22 -8.58
N SER A 17 2.56 -12.90 -9.35
CA SER A 17 3.41 -11.72 -9.16
C SER A 17 2.70 -10.39 -9.49
N LEU A 18 1.59 -10.43 -10.22
CA LEU A 18 0.88 -9.24 -10.70
C LEU A 18 -0.35 -8.90 -9.84
N ALA A 19 -0.71 -9.74 -8.87
CA ALA A 19 -1.90 -9.51 -8.07
C ALA A 19 -1.69 -8.38 -7.04
N ALA A 20 -2.67 -7.49 -6.92
CA ALA A 20 -2.74 -6.56 -5.80
C ALA A 20 -2.81 -7.34 -4.48
N THR A 21 -1.87 -7.06 -3.57
CA THR A 21 -1.88 -7.59 -2.20
C THR A 21 -3.02 -6.96 -1.40
N PRO A 22 -3.34 -7.49 -0.21
CA PRO A 22 -4.32 -6.86 0.69
C PRO A 22 -4.02 -5.39 0.99
N TRP A 23 -2.74 -4.99 1.03
CA TRP A 23 -2.30 -3.62 1.30
C TRP A 23 -2.73 -2.62 0.22
N GLN A 24 -2.82 -3.04 -1.05
CA GLN A 24 -3.33 -2.18 -2.12
C GLN A 24 -4.87 -2.24 -2.23
N LYS A 25 -5.51 -3.21 -1.58
CA LYS A 25 -6.97 -3.40 -1.61
C LYS A 25 -7.68 -2.69 -0.46
N ILE A 26 -7.06 -2.60 0.72
CA ILE A 26 -7.65 -1.92 1.87
C ILE A 26 -7.93 -0.44 1.54
N THR A 27 -9.07 0.06 2.01
CA THR A 27 -9.58 1.38 1.62
C THR A 27 -9.66 2.38 2.75
N GLN A 28 -9.51 1.92 3.99
CA GLN A 28 -9.61 2.71 5.22
C GLN A 28 -8.47 2.32 6.16
N PRO A 29 -7.97 3.26 6.99
CA PRO A 29 -7.02 2.93 8.04
C PRO A 29 -7.53 1.83 8.96
N VAL A 30 -6.62 0.95 9.39
CA VAL A 30 -6.92 -0.06 10.41
C VAL A 30 -7.10 0.67 11.75
N PRO A 31 -8.22 0.49 12.48
CA PRO A 31 -8.44 1.16 13.75
C PRO A 31 -7.43 0.67 14.81
N GLY A 32 -7.04 1.58 15.70
CA GLY A 32 -6.07 1.32 16.77
C GLY A 32 -5.20 2.53 17.06
N SER A 33 -4.27 2.38 18.01
CA SER A 33 -3.24 3.41 18.24
C SER A 33 -2.31 3.49 17.03
N ALA A 34 -1.86 4.71 16.70
CA ALA A 34 -0.91 4.95 15.62
C ALA A 34 0.41 4.24 15.92
N GLN A 35 0.80 3.28 15.06
CA GLN A 35 2.03 2.50 15.21
C GLN A 35 2.63 2.23 13.83
N SER A 36 3.81 2.78 13.57
CA SER A 36 4.66 2.36 12.45
C SER A 36 5.37 1.06 12.81
N ILE A 37 5.13 -0.01 12.06
CA ILE A 37 5.57 -1.37 12.38
C ILE A 37 6.55 -1.85 11.32
N GLY A 38 7.77 -2.25 11.73
CA GLY A 38 8.80 -2.73 10.81
C GLY A 38 9.76 -1.63 10.35
N SER A 39 10.31 -1.77 9.14
CA SER A 39 11.22 -0.78 8.53
C SER A 39 10.57 -0.05 7.35
N PHE A 40 11.17 1.05 6.90
CA PHE A 40 10.62 1.89 5.82
C PHE A 40 10.27 1.12 4.53
N SER A 41 11.06 0.09 4.19
CA SER A 41 10.88 -0.72 2.98
C SER A 41 10.38 -2.14 3.27
N ASN A 42 9.98 -2.45 4.52
CA ASN A 42 9.42 -3.74 4.91
C ASN A 42 8.61 -3.58 6.20
N GLY A 43 7.44 -2.95 6.09
CA GLY A 43 6.61 -2.61 7.24
C GLY A 43 5.17 -2.26 6.87
N CYS A 44 4.39 -1.91 7.88
CA CYS A 44 3.02 -1.43 7.76
C CYS A 44 2.70 -0.40 8.85
N ILE A 45 1.46 0.09 8.88
CA ILE A 45 0.98 1.01 9.90
C ILE A 45 -0.42 0.61 10.37
N VAL A 46 -0.63 0.60 11.69
CA VAL A 46 -1.94 0.55 12.34
C VAL A 46 -2.28 1.96 12.84
N GLY A 47 -3.55 2.34 12.81
CA GLY A 47 -3.98 3.66 13.28
C GLY A 47 -3.41 4.81 12.44
N ALA A 48 -3.29 4.62 11.12
CA ALA A 48 -2.81 5.67 10.23
C ALA A 48 -3.76 6.87 10.24
N ASP A 49 -3.19 8.07 10.27
CA ASP A 49 -3.92 9.32 10.11
C ASP A 49 -4.05 9.70 8.63
N THR A 50 -4.98 10.59 8.33
CA THR A 50 -5.31 11.03 6.98
C THR A 50 -4.93 12.49 6.81
N LEU A 51 -4.04 12.79 5.85
CA LEU A 51 -3.73 14.18 5.53
C LEU A 51 -4.99 14.88 4.97
N PRO A 52 -5.41 16.04 5.53
CA PRO A 52 -6.55 16.79 5.02
C PRO A 52 -6.36 17.14 3.54
N ILE A 53 -7.34 16.82 2.70
CA ILE A 53 -7.28 17.07 1.25
C ILE A 53 -7.38 18.56 0.94
N GLN A 54 -8.19 19.28 1.72
CA GLN A 54 -8.35 20.72 1.63
C GLN A 54 -7.48 21.40 2.68
N SER A 55 -6.60 22.29 2.22
CA SER A 55 -5.72 23.10 3.03
C SER A 55 -5.40 24.40 2.29
N GLU A 56 -5.26 25.50 3.02
CA GLU A 56 -4.81 26.78 2.48
C GLU A 56 -3.29 26.80 2.23
N HIS A 57 -2.56 25.79 2.72
CA HIS A 57 -1.09 25.80 2.74
C HIS A 57 -0.44 24.76 1.83
N TYR A 58 -1.18 23.74 1.39
CA TYR A 58 -0.66 22.68 0.52
C TYR A 58 -1.77 22.06 -0.33
N GLN A 59 -1.37 21.29 -1.34
CA GLN A 59 -2.28 20.51 -2.19
C GLN A 59 -1.89 19.04 -2.21
N VAL A 60 -2.89 18.15 -2.17
CA VAL A 60 -2.69 16.71 -2.26
C VAL A 60 -2.89 16.25 -3.70
N MET A 61 -1.84 15.67 -4.29
CA MET A 61 -1.87 15.19 -5.68
C MET A 61 -2.31 13.72 -5.79
N ARG A 62 -2.89 13.35 -6.94
CA ARG A 62 -3.24 11.95 -7.31
C ARG A 62 -4.04 11.22 -6.21
N THR A 63 -5.05 11.92 -5.68
CA THR A 63 -5.90 11.45 -4.57
C THR A 63 -6.70 10.18 -4.92
N ASP A 64 -6.93 9.93 -6.21
CA ASP A 64 -7.52 8.69 -6.75
C ASP A 64 -6.78 7.43 -6.29
N GLN A 65 -5.45 7.53 -6.09
CA GLN A 65 -4.64 6.40 -5.63
C GLN A 65 -4.75 6.11 -4.13
N ARG A 66 -5.36 7.00 -3.34
CA ARG A 66 -5.53 6.84 -1.88
C ARG A 66 -4.20 6.61 -1.15
N ARG A 67 -3.19 7.42 -1.49
CA ARG A 67 -1.83 7.39 -0.90
C ARG A 67 -1.53 8.66 -0.09
N TYR A 68 -2.49 9.10 0.71
CA TYR A 68 -2.40 10.29 1.57
C TYR A 68 -2.61 9.94 3.06
N PHE A 69 -2.26 8.70 3.42
CA PHE A 69 -2.29 8.20 4.80
C PHE A 69 -0.87 8.04 5.36
N GLY A 70 -0.70 8.24 6.66
CA GLY A 70 0.61 8.17 7.31
C GLY A 70 0.56 8.11 8.83
N HIS A 71 1.72 8.16 9.47
CA HIS A 71 1.80 8.36 10.92
C HIS A 71 1.35 9.81 11.25
N PRO A 72 0.71 10.09 12.40
CA PRO A 72 0.34 11.46 12.79
C PRO A 72 1.51 12.44 12.69
N ASP A 73 2.73 12.02 13.07
CA ASP A 73 3.93 12.86 12.94
C ASP A 73 4.26 13.24 11.49
N LEU A 74 3.92 12.40 10.50
CA LEU A 74 4.08 12.73 9.08
C LEU A 74 3.03 13.73 8.61
N VAL A 75 1.83 13.72 9.19
CA VAL A 75 0.77 14.69 8.88
C VAL A 75 1.10 16.06 9.48
N MET A 76 1.75 16.10 10.64
CA MET A 76 2.16 17.34 11.31
C MET A 76 3.44 17.98 10.75
N PHE A 77 4.34 17.17 10.17
CA PHE A 77 5.60 17.62 9.57
C PHE A 77 5.40 18.41 8.28
#